data_AF-A0A1V6TY61-F1
#
_entry.id   AF-A0A1V6TY61-F1
#
_cell.length_a   1.000
_cell.length_b   1.000
_cell.length_c   1.000
_cell.angle_alpha   90.00
_cell.angle_beta   90.00
_cell.angle_gamma   90.00
#
_symmetry.space_group_name_H-M   'P 1'
#
loop_
_entity.id
_entity.type
_entity.pdbx_description
1 polymer ?
#
loop_
_entity_poly.entity_id
_entity_poly.type
_entity_poly.pdbx_seq_one_letter_code
_entity_poly.pdbx_strand_id
1 'polypeptide(L)'
;MYQYFQPVQIFSQLHQEYDFIWQFEMDARYTGHLYHLLEQATAFARQQPRRHLWERNSYFYIPAVHGTWDEFNKMVDQDMADLPTIWGPVPAEGLNFSKEAPLAPSMPTAEIDTSSWGIGEEADVITWLPQFNPTNTGWPMRGVIYGFTQGPDTPRRSSPVAMSRLSARLLRMMHADLAEKGLGLGSEMSPTSWALYYGLKSVQIPQTVYHAQRWDPEELNRRANSGEPGAISAGGDSIWTWDMHHDILKNMTYMFDSEYSGRLYRAWLGNGDVDEWKRDNRLVCLPPMLLLPVKNTMV
;
A
#
# COMPACT_ATOMS: atom_id res chain seq x y z
N MET A 1 6.67 -20.40 -0.72
CA MET A 1 5.41 -19.97 -0.09
C MET A 1 5.46 -18.46 0.13
N TYR A 2 5.40 -17.67 -0.96
CA TYR A 2 5.44 -16.19 -0.90
C TYR A 2 4.60 -15.55 -2.03
N GLN A 3 3.60 -16.27 -2.55
CA GLN A 3 2.79 -15.88 -3.72
C GLN A 3 1.30 -15.78 -3.34
N TYR A 4 0.96 -14.99 -2.32
CA TYR A 4 -0.41 -14.85 -1.81
C TYR A 4 -1.42 -14.33 -2.84
N PHE A 5 -0.96 -13.65 -3.90
CA PHE A 5 -1.81 -13.18 -4.98
C PHE A 5 -2.01 -14.21 -6.12
N GLN A 6 -1.32 -15.35 -6.10
CA GLN A 6 -1.48 -16.37 -7.15
C GLN A 6 -2.91 -16.94 -7.24
N PRO A 7 -3.62 -17.22 -6.12
CA PRO A 7 -5.04 -17.58 -6.19
C PRO A 7 -5.91 -16.49 -6.83
N VAL A 8 -5.61 -15.22 -6.58
CA VAL A 8 -6.35 -14.08 -7.17
C VAL A 8 -6.08 -13.96 -8.67
N GLN A 9 -4.84 -14.23 -9.11
CA GLN A 9 -4.50 -14.33 -10.53
C GLN A 9 -5.32 -15.42 -11.21
N ILE A 10 -5.37 -16.63 -10.62
CA ILE A 10 -6.16 -17.75 -11.16
C ILE A 10 -7.65 -17.41 -11.19
N PHE A 11 -8.18 -16.83 -10.10
CA PHE A 11 -9.56 -16.37 -10.06
C PHE A 11 -9.88 -15.40 -11.20
N SER A 12 -9.02 -14.40 -11.45
CA SER A 12 -9.22 -13.43 -12.53
C SER A 12 -9.13 -14.04 -13.92
N GLN A 13 -8.39 -15.15 -14.12
CA GLN A 13 -8.37 -15.89 -15.38
C GLN A 13 -9.69 -16.64 -15.62
N LEU A 14 -10.26 -17.21 -14.55
CA LEU A 14 -11.50 -17.99 -14.60
C LEU A 14 -12.76 -17.11 -14.63
N HIS A 15 -12.68 -15.91 -14.08
CA HIS A 15 -13.79 -14.97 -13.93
C HIS A 15 -13.47 -13.62 -14.59
N GLN A 16 -13.56 -13.60 -15.93
CA GLN A 16 -13.26 -12.41 -16.73
C GLN A 16 -14.36 -11.34 -16.67
N GLU A 17 -15.49 -11.62 -16.04
CA GLU A 17 -16.59 -10.69 -15.80
C GLU A 17 -16.27 -9.58 -14.77
N TYR A 18 -15.18 -9.71 -14.01
CA TYR A 18 -14.75 -8.71 -13.03
C TYR A 18 -13.58 -7.88 -13.56
N ASP A 19 -13.76 -6.56 -13.63
CA ASP A 19 -12.68 -5.64 -13.99
C ASP A 19 -11.70 -5.37 -12.83
N PHE A 20 -12.20 -5.45 -11.59
CA PHE A 20 -11.45 -5.17 -10.37
C PHE A 20 -11.82 -6.16 -9.27
N ILE A 21 -10.82 -6.62 -8.52
CA ILE A 21 -10.97 -7.61 -7.45
C ILE A 21 -10.38 -7.05 -6.17
N TRP A 22 -11.14 -7.09 -5.08
CA TRP A 22 -10.66 -6.80 -3.73
C TRP A 22 -10.18 -8.08 -3.05
N GLN A 23 -8.93 -8.10 -2.63
CA GLN A 23 -8.32 -9.17 -1.84
C GLN A 23 -8.16 -8.68 -0.40
N PHE A 24 -8.74 -9.41 0.55
CA PHE A 24 -8.59 -9.17 1.99
C PHE A 24 -8.08 -10.42 2.71
N GLU A 25 -7.28 -10.21 3.75
CA GLU A 25 -6.90 -11.24 4.70
C GLU A 25 -8.10 -11.58 5.61
N MET A 26 -8.22 -12.85 5.98
CA MET A 26 -9.39 -13.38 6.70
C MET A 26 -9.53 -12.85 8.13
N ASP A 27 -8.43 -12.35 8.71
CA ASP A 27 -8.37 -11.73 10.03
C ASP A 27 -8.46 -10.19 9.97
N ALA A 28 -8.77 -9.59 8.81
CA ALA A 28 -9.15 -8.18 8.75
C ALA A 28 -10.57 -7.95 9.27
N ARG A 29 -10.81 -6.83 9.95
CA ARG A 29 -12.15 -6.38 10.37
C ARG A 29 -12.36 -4.91 10.04
N TYR A 30 -13.61 -4.54 9.87
CA TYR A 30 -14.01 -3.14 9.68
C TYR A 30 -15.17 -2.81 10.61
N THR A 31 -15.07 -1.71 11.34
CA THR A 31 -16.11 -1.26 12.30
C THR A 31 -17.19 -0.37 11.65
N GLY A 32 -17.07 -0.08 10.35
CA GLY A 32 -18.05 0.67 9.58
C GLY A 32 -18.74 -0.16 8.49
N HIS A 33 -19.35 0.53 7.52
CA HIS A 33 -19.97 -0.11 6.37
C HIS A 33 -18.97 -0.29 5.21
N LEU A 34 -18.65 -1.53 4.86
CA LEU A 34 -17.59 -1.84 3.90
C LEU A 34 -17.81 -1.18 2.52
N TYR A 35 -19.04 -1.11 2.02
CA TYR A 35 -19.37 -0.38 0.78
C TYR A 35 -18.79 1.04 0.75
N HIS A 36 -19.01 1.83 1.81
CA HIS A 36 -18.51 3.22 1.86
C HIS A 36 -16.99 3.28 1.89
N LEU A 37 -16.32 2.36 2.59
CA LEU A 37 -14.86 2.28 2.59
C LEU A 37 -14.33 2.05 1.17
N LEU A 38 -14.86 1.04 0.46
CA LEU A 38 -14.36 0.66 -0.85
C LEU A 38 -14.71 1.69 -1.93
N GLU A 39 -15.90 2.28 -1.86
CA GLU A 39 -16.34 3.36 -2.75
C GLU A 39 -15.48 4.61 -2.56
N GLN A 40 -15.24 5.04 -1.31
CA GLN A 40 -14.42 6.22 -1.02
C GLN A 40 -12.95 5.99 -1.38
N ALA A 41 -12.39 4.81 -1.09
CA ALA A 41 -11.04 4.44 -1.51
C ALA A 41 -10.90 4.52 -3.04
N THR A 42 -11.88 4.01 -3.78
CA THR A 42 -11.89 4.07 -5.24
C THR A 42 -12.02 5.52 -5.74
N ALA A 43 -12.92 6.31 -5.16
CA ALA A 43 -13.12 7.71 -5.53
C ALA A 43 -11.86 8.55 -5.25
N PHE A 44 -11.24 8.36 -4.08
CA PHE A 44 -9.97 8.99 -3.72
C PHE A 44 -8.87 8.61 -4.70
N ALA A 45 -8.75 7.32 -5.06
CA ALA A 45 -7.74 6.85 -6.00
C ALA A 45 -7.88 7.48 -7.40
N ARG A 46 -9.12 7.69 -7.87
CA ARG A 46 -9.38 8.42 -9.13
C ARG A 46 -8.94 9.88 -9.06
N GLN A 47 -9.05 10.53 -7.90
CA GLN A 47 -8.67 11.93 -7.73
C GLN A 47 -7.16 12.15 -7.69
N GLN A 48 -6.36 11.12 -7.47
CA GLN A 48 -4.91 11.28 -7.38
C GLN A 48 -4.28 11.52 -8.76
N PRO A 49 -3.47 12.58 -8.94
CA PRO A 49 -2.67 12.74 -10.15
C PRO A 49 -1.51 11.75 -10.16
N ARG A 50 -0.96 11.48 -11.35
CA ARG A 50 0.20 10.59 -11.52
C ARG A 50 1.52 11.26 -11.20
N ARG A 51 1.63 12.59 -11.39
CA ARG A 51 2.82 13.37 -10.99
C ARG A 51 3.12 13.11 -9.52
N HIS A 52 4.34 12.70 -9.20
CA HIS A 52 4.83 12.37 -7.86
C HIS A 52 4.00 11.33 -7.08
N LEU A 53 3.22 10.50 -7.76
CA LEU A 53 2.32 9.53 -7.11
C LEU A 53 3.11 8.48 -6.32
N TRP A 54 4.23 8.00 -6.88
CA TRP A 54 5.07 6.99 -6.21
C TRP A 54 5.72 7.54 -4.95
N GLU A 55 6.09 8.81 -4.96
CA GLU A 55 6.67 9.53 -3.85
C GLU A 55 5.62 9.80 -2.79
N ARG A 56 4.42 10.30 -3.14
CA ARG A 56 3.32 10.44 -2.17
C ARG A 56 2.90 9.13 -1.54
N ASN A 57 2.78 8.06 -2.34
CA ASN A 57 2.40 6.74 -1.85
C ASN A 57 3.40 6.19 -0.82
N SER A 58 4.63 6.71 -0.75
CA SER A 58 5.66 6.21 0.18
C SER A 58 5.54 6.77 1.60
N TYR A 59 4.66 7.75 1.84
CA TYR A 59 4.46 8.35 3.16
C TYR A 59 3.33 7.70 3.95
N PHE A 60 3.53 7.58 5.26
CA PHE A 60 2.44 7.67 6.23
C PHE A 60 1.96 9.12 6.34
N TYR A 61 0.74 9.39 5.88
CA TYR A 61 0.14 10.72 6.03
C TYR A 61 -0.25 10.98 7.50
N ILE A 62 0.36 11.99 8.12
CA ILE A 62 0.10 12.41 9.50
C ILE A 62 -0.49 13.82 9.46
N PRO A 63 -1.82 14.00 9.62
CA PRO A 63 -2.47 15.30 9.48
C PRO A 63 -1.91 16.41 10.38
N ALA A 64 -1.44 16.04 11.58
CA ALA A 64 -0.87 16.98 12.54
C ALA A 64 0.48 17.58 12.07
N VAL A 65 1.17 16.93 11.14
CA VAL A 65 2.45 17.39 10.57
C VAL A 65 2.25 17.91 9.14
N HIS A 66 1.51 17.17 8.31
CA HIS A 66 1.35 17.48 6.89
C HIS A 66 0.19 18.43 6.57
N GLY A 67 -0.66 18.76 7.56
CA GLY A 67 -1.82 19.61 7.36
C GLY A 67 -2.96 18.89 6.63
N THR A 68 -3.55 19.57 5.65
CA THR A 68 -4.55 19.04 4.73
C THR A 68 -3.93 18.21 3.62
N TRP A 69 -4.74 17.43 2.90
CA TRP A 69 -4.24 16.63 1.76
C TRP A 69 -3.61 17.51 0.67
N ASP A 70 -4.18 18.70 0.41
CA ASP A 70 -3.64 19.64 -0.58
C ASP A 70 -2.30 20.25 -0.15
N GLU A 71 -2.13 20.52 1.15
CA GLU A 71 -0.85 20.98 1.70
C GLU A 71 0.22 19.87 1.59
N PHE A 72 -0.14 18.63 1.92
CA PHE A 72 0.72 17.47 1.73
C PHE A 72 1.14 17.26 0.26
N ASN A 73 0.20 17.36 -0.68
CA ASN A 73 0.52 17.27 -2.11
C ASN A 73 1.51 18.35 -2.54
N LYS A 74 1.29 19.60 -2.11
CA LYS A 74 2.19 20.73 -2.40
C LYS A 74 3.57 20.54 -1.78
N MET A 75 3.64 20.03 -0.56
CA MET A 75 4.90 19.71 0.12
C MET A 75 5.69 18.70 -0.71
N VAL A 76 5.09 17.57 -1.08
CA VAL A 76 5.78 16.55 -1.90
C VAL A 76 6.18 17.11 -3.27
N ASP A 77 5.34 17.95 -3.89
CA ASP A 77 5.68 18.59 -5.17
C ASP A 77 6.86 19.57 -5.06
N GLN A 78 6.99 20.26 -3.93
CA GLN A 78 8.11 21.17 -3.64
C GLN A 78 9.39 20.38 -3.37
N ASP A 79 9.32 19.34 -2.55
CA ASP A 79 10.46 18.49 -2.19
C ASP A 79 11.03 17.74 -3.40
N MET A 80 10.17 17.43 -4.39
CA MET A 80 10.53 16.73 -5.62
C MET A 80 10.86 17.67 -6.79
N ALA A 81 10.82 19.00 -6.62
CA ALA A 81 10.88 19.95 -7.73
C ALA A 81 12.13 19.78 -8.64
N ASP A 82 13.28 19.46 -8.04
CA ASP A 82 14.56 19.30 -8.74
C ASP A 82 15.07 17.84 -8.74
N LEU A 83 14.19 16.89 -8.37
CA LEU A 83 14.54 15.47 -8.25
C LEU A 83 13.92 14.61 -9.36
N PRO A 84 14.57 13.50 -9.75
CA PRO A 84 13.99 12.57 -10.70
C PRO A 84 12.76 11.88 -10.08
N THR A 85 11.72 11.69 -10.90
CA THR A 85 10.50 10.99 -10.52
C THR A 85 10.09 9.96 -11.58
N ILE A 86 9.16 9.07 -11.22
CA ILE A 86 8.64 8.04 -12.10
C ILE A 86 7.44 8.59 -12.88
N TRP A 87 7.71 8.93 -14.15
CA TRP A 87 6.70 9.43 -15.07
C TRP A 87 5.98 8.35 -15.88
N GLY A 88 6.41 7.09 -15.81
CA GLY A 88 5.87 6.02 -16.64
C GLY A 88 6.38 4.63 -16.28
N PRO A 89 6.30 3.66 -17.22
CA PRO A 89 6.82 2.32 -17.02
C PRO A 89 8.29 2.32 -16.63
N VAL A 90 8.65 1.54 -15.60
CA VAL A 90 10.05 1.24 -15.24
C VAL A 90 10.28 -0.25 -15.46
N PRO A 91 10.59 -0.69 -16.68
CA PRO A 91 10.65 -2.12 -17.02
C PRO A 91 11.76 -2.86 -16.26
N ALA A 92 11.44 -4.06 -15.79
CA ALA A 92 12.46 -5.04 -15.38
C ALA A 92 12.90 -5.90 -16.57
N GLU A 93 14.13 -6.37 -16.56
CA GLU A 93 14.67 -7.29 -17.56
C GLU A 93 13.84 -8.58 -17.63
N GLY A 94 13.66 -9.10 -18.85
CA GLY A 94 12.85 -10.29 -19.11
C GLY A 94 11.36 -10.01 -19.32
N LEU A 95 10.87 -8.80 -19.02
CA LEU A 95 9.52 -8.39 -19.37
C LEU A 95 9.43 -8.03 -20.86
N ASN A 96 8.34 -8.46 -21.50
CA ASN A 96 8.09 -8.18 -22.91
C ASN A 96 6.86 -7.29 -22.99
N PHE A 97 7.07 -6.04 -23.37
CA PHE A 97 6.00 -5.08 -23.62
C PHE A 97 5.47 -5.36 -25.04
N SER A 98 4.72 -6.45 -25.18
CA SER A 98 4.01 -6.72 -26.43
C SER A 98 3.03 -5.58 -26.73
N LYS A 99 2.60 -5.44 -27.98
CA LYS A 99 1.60 -4.43 -28.42
C LYS A 99 0.24 -4.55 -27.69
N GLU A 100 0.01 -5.63 -26.95
CA GLU A 100 -1.21 -5.91 -26.19
C GLU A 100 -1.13 -5.45 -24.73
N ALA A 101 0.04 -5.02 -24.24
CA ALA A 101 0.12 -4.31 -22.98
C ALA A 101 -0.68 -3.00 -23.12
N PRO A 102 -1.79 -2.79 -22.39
CA PRO A 102 -2.52 -1.53 -22.40
C PRO A 102 -1.53 -0.39 -22.26
N LEU A 103 -1.52 0.50 -23.26
CA LEU A 103 -0.65 1.66 -23.31
C LEU A 103 -0.72 2.34 -21.94
N ALA A 104 0.40 2.35 -21.21
CA ALA A 104 0.55 3.29 -20.11
C ALA A 104 0.15 4.67 -20.65
N PRO A 105 -0.61 5.48 -19.90
CA PRO A 105 -1.02 6.78 -20.39
C PRO A 105 0.22 7.52 -20.89
N SER A 106 0.08 8.14 -22.07
CA SER A 106 1.19 8.82 -22.71
C SER A 106 1.91 9.70 -21.70
N MET A 107 3.23 9.53 -21.63
CA MET A 107 4.10 10.37 -20.82
C MET A 107 3.69 11.83 -21.02
N PRO A 108 3.56 12.63 -19.95
CA PRO A 108 3.24 14.03 -20.12
C PRO A 108 4.28 14.69 -21.03
N THR A 109 3.81 15.34 -22.09
CA THR A 109 4.64 16.24 -22.89
C THR A 109 4.78 17.56 -22.13
N ALA A 110 5.74 18.41 -22.53
CA ALA A 110 5.89 19.76 -21.94
C ALA A 110 4.62 20.63 -22.04
N GLU A 111 3.65 20.24 -22.87
CA GLU A 111 2.37 20.92 -23.09
C GLU A 111 1.25 20.40 -22.17
N ILE A 112 1.41 19.25 -21.53
CA ILE A 112 0.42 18.68 -20.61
C ILE A 112 0.61 19.30 -19.24
N ASP A 113 -0.48 19.88 -18.71
CA ASP A 113 -0.55 20.21 -17.29
C ASP A 113 -0.41 18.93 -16.46
N THR A 114 0.81 18.71 -15.98
CA THR A 114 1.16 17.52 -15.20
C THR A 114 0.45 17.46 -13.85
N SER A 115 -0.12 18.58 -13.38
CA SER A 115 -0.86 18.62 -12.11
C SER A 115 -2.21 17.89 -12.20
N SER A 116 -2.82 17.84 -13.38
CA SER A 116 -4.10 17.14 -13.61
C SER A 116 -3.95 15.78 -14.32
N TRP A 117 -2.73 15.44 -14.76
CA TRP A 117 -2.46 14.19 -15.46
C TRP A 117 -2.78 12.95 -14.61
N GLY A 118 -3.67 12.09 -15.11
CA GLY A 118 -4.13 10.88 -14.44
C GLY A 118 -5.31 11.08 -13.48
N ILE A 119 -5.80 12.31 -13.27
CA ILE A 119 -7.06 12.53 -12.53
C ILE A 119 -8.23 11.96 -13.33
N GLY A 120 -9.12 11.24 -12.65
CA GLY A 120 -10.24 10.49 -13.25
C GLY A 120 -9.88 9.08 -13.70
N GLU A 121 -8.59 8.77 -13.83
CA GLU A 121 -8.13 7.41 -14.17
C GLU A 121 -8.29 6.46 -12.97
N GLU A 122 -8.81 5.27 -13.24
CA GLU A 122 -8.86 4.17 -12.29
C GLU A 122 -7.47 3.69 -11.86
N ALA A 123 -7.31 3.40 -10.58
CA ALA A 123 -6.11 2.75 -10.07
C ALA A 123 -6.15 1.23 -10.30
N ASP A 124 -5.11 0.69 -10.91
CA ASP A 124 -4.90 -0.75 -11.07
C ASP A 124 -4.56 -1.46 -9.77
N VAL A 125 -3.88 -0.73 -8.88
CA VAL A 125 -3.51 -1.21 -7.55
C VAL A 125 -3.97 -0.18 -6.54
N ILE A 126 -4.74 -0.62 -5.55
CA ILE A 126 -5.01 0.13 -4.34
C ILE A 126 -4.41 -0.60 -3.15
N THR A 127 -3.55 0.07 -2.39
CA THR A 127 -2.97 -0.45 -1.14
C THR A 127 -3.43 0.37 0.07
N TRP A 128 -3.32 -0.21 1.26
CA TRP A 128 -3.76 0.40 2.53
C TRP A 128 -2.62 0.92 3.41
N LEU A 129 -1.37 0.65 3.03
CA LEU A 129 -0.15 1.17 3.65
C LEU A 129 0.79 1.69 2.56
N PRO A 130 1.85 2.42 2.95
CA PRO A 130 2.77 3.02 2.00
C PRO A 130 3.42 2.04 1.01
N GLN A 131 3.62 2.53 -0.21
CA GLN A 131 4.34 1.83 -1.28
C GLN A 131 5.79 2.32 -1.32
N PHE A 132 6.72 1.50 -0.86
CA PHE A 132 8.13 1.88 -0.71
C PHE A 132 9.06 1.06 -1.59
N ASN A 133 10.31 1.50 -1.75
CA ASN A 133 11.37 0.73 -2.41
C ASN A 133 12.06 -0.19 -1.39
N PRO A 134 11.97 -1.53 -1.52
CA PRO A 134 12.47 -2.45 -0.49
C PRO A 134 13.98 -2.71 -0.54
N THR A 135 14.68 -2.39 -1.64
CA THR A 135 16.05 -2.90 -1.94
C THR A 135 17.05 -2.73 -0.79
N ASN A 136 17.07 -1.56 -0.14
CA ASN A 136 18.04 -1.24 0.92
C ASN A 136 17.43 -1.17 2.32
N THR A 137 16.21 -1.66 2.50
CA THR A 137 15.54 -1.72 3.82
C THR A 137 15.90 -3.00 4.57
N GLY A 138 15.54 -3.12 5.84
CA GLY A 138 15.59 -4.40 6.56
C GLY A 138 14.40 -5.32 6.30
N TRP A 139 13.53 -5.02 5.33
CA TRP A 139 12.27 -5.74 5.11
C TRP A 139 12.50 -7.24 4.80
N PRO A 140 12.01 -8.22 5.61
CA PRO A 140 12.18 -9.66 5.37
C PRO A 140 11.98 -10.19 3.96
N MET A 141 11.02 -9.66 3.19
CA MET A 141 10.75 -10.16 1.84
C MET A 141 11.57 -9.47 0.75
N ARG A 142 12.43 -8.48 1.08
CA ARG A 142 13.20 -7.70 0.09
C ARG A 142 14.06 -8.53 -0.84
N GLY A 143 14.48 -9.73 -0.42
CA GLY A 143 15.32 -10.64 -1.21
C GLY A 143 14.54 -11.72 -1.97
N VAL A 144 13.21 -11.77 -1.84
CA VAL A 144 12.39 -12.82 -2.43
C VAL A 144 12.09 -12.46 -3.89
N ILE A 145 12.98 -12.92 -4.77
CA ILE A 145 12.98 -12.63 -6.22
C ILE A 145 13.13 -13.95 -6.98
N TYR A 146 12.31 -14.16 -8.00
CA TYR A 146 12.29 -15.36 -8.82
C TYR A 146 12.40 -14.99 -10.30
N GLY A 147 13.28 -15.68 -11.03
CA GLY A 147 13.39 -15.58 -12.49
C GLY A 147 14.05 -14.31 -13.06
N PHE A 148 14.04 -13.19 -12.34
CA PHE A 148 14.66 -11.94 -12.81
C PHE A 148 16.20 -12.03 -12.85
N THR A 149 16.79 -11.77 -14.01
CA THR A 149 18.26 -11.78 -14.24
C THR A 149 18.99 -10.70 -13.47
N GLN A 150 18.35 -9.55 -13.23
CA GLN A 150 18.88 -8.45 -12.44
C GLN A 150 19.05 -8.80 -10.95
N GLY A 151 18.43 -9.89 -10.48
CA GLY A 151 18.50 -10.30 -9.08
C GLY A 151 18.12 -9.14 -8.14
N PRO A 152 18.93 -8.82 -7.12
CA PRO A 152 18.69 -7.70 -6.20
C PRO A 152 18.52 -6.33 -6.86
N ASP A 153 19.01 -6.12 -8.08
CA ASP A 153 18.89 -4.84 -8.79
C ASP A 153 17.56 -4.68 -9.53
N THR A 154 16.70 -5.70 -9.51
CA THR A 154 15.35 -5.63 -10.09
C THR A 154 14.58 -4.45 -9.48
N PRO A 155 14.05 -3.49 -10.27
CA PRO A 155 13.25 -2.38 -9.75
C PRO A 155 12.00 -2.90 -9.05
N ARG A 156 11.71 -2.49 -7.81
CA ARG A 156 10.58 -3.07 -7.05
C ARG A 156 9.93 -2.04 -6.15
N ARG A 157 8.62 -2.24 -5.91
CA ARG A 157 7.84 -1.52 -4.89
C ARG A 157 7.14 -2.54 -4.02
N SER A 158 7.02 -2.26 -2.72
CA SER A 158 6.34 -3.12 -1.76
C SER A 158 5.29 -2.32 -0.99
N SER A 159 4.19 -2.97 -0.63
CA SER A 159 3.25 -2.48 0.37
C SER A 159 2.72 -3.67 1.19
N PRO A 160 3.16 -3.82 2.43
CA PRO A 160 2.48 -4.64 3.41
C PRO A 160 1.06 -4.12 3.66
N VAL A 161 0.11 -4.88 4.17
CA VAL A 161 0.06 -6.36 4.10
C VAL A 161 -0.53 -6.80 2.75
N ALA A 162 -0.73 -8.11 2.53
CA ALA A 162 -1.23 -8.66 1.27
C ALA A 162 -2.75 -8.44 1.03
N MET A 163 -3.22 -7.21 1.26
CA MET A 163 -4.59 -6.74 1.02
C MET A 163 -4.57 -5.58 0.02
N SER A 164 -5.34 -5.69 -1.07
CA SER A 164 -5.32 -4.72 -2.17
C SER A 164 -6.58 -4.81 -3.04
N ARG A 165 -6.92 -3.72 -3.74
CA ARG A 165 -7.74 -3.80 -4.97
C ARG A 165 -6.81 -3.98 -6.16
N LEU A 166 -7.12 -4.92 -7.04
CA LEU A 166 -6.30 -5.25 -8.20
C LEU A 166 -7.16 -5.24 -9.47
N SER A 167 -6.68 -4.63 -10.55
CA SER A 167 -7.35 -4.73 -11.85
C SER A 167 -7.11 -6.09 -12.49
N ALA A 168 -8.09 -6.56 -13.26
CA ALA A 168 -7.97 -7.80 -14.01
C ALA A 168 -6.82 -7.74 -15.03
N ARG A 169 -6.55 -6.56 -15.61
CA ARG A 169 -5.42 -6.39 -16.55
C ARG A 169 -4.06 -6.60 -15.88
N LEU A 170 -3.86 -6.05 -14.67
CA LEU A 170 -2.64 -6.26 -13.89
C LEU A 170 -2.47 -7.75 -13.56
N LEU A 171 -3.54 -8.40 -13.09
CA LEU A 171 -3.51 -9.81 -12.72
C LEU A 171 -3.20 -10.73 -13.91
N ARG A 172 -3.69 -10.40 -15.11
CA ARG A 172 -3.33 -11.12 -16.35
C ARG A 172 -1.86 -10.98 -16.70
N MET A 173 -1.29 -9.76 -16.58
CA MET A 173 0.14 -9.55 -16.81
C MET A 173 1.00 -10.32 -15.80
N MET A 174 0.66 -10.22 -14.51
CA MET A 174 1.33 -10.98 -13.44
C MET A 174 1.29 -12.49 -13.70
N HIS A 175 0.12 -13.00 -14.12
CA HIS A 175 -0.05 -14.40 -14.43
C HIS A 175 0.80 -14.84 -15.63
N ALA A 176 0.77 -14.08 -16.73
CA ALA A 176 1.54 -14.40 -17.94
C ALA A 176 3.05 -14.36 -17.67
N ASP A 177 3.54 -13.32 -16.98
CA ASP A 177 4.97 -13.22 -16.64
C ASP A 177 5.44 -14.35 -15.71
N LEU A 178 4.59 -14.79 -14.78
CA LEU A 178 4.89 -15.93 -13.92
C LEU A 178 4.85 -17.25 -14.70
N ALA A 179 3.78 -17.51 -15.46
CA ALA A 179 3.53 -18.79 -16.11
C ALA A 179 4.45 -19.04 -17.32
N GLU A 180 4.71 -18.02 -18.12
CA GLU A 180 5.50 -18.14 -19.35
C GLU A 180 7.00 -17.96 -19.11
N LYS A 181 7.37 -17.14 -18.11
CA LYS A 181 8.77 -16.69 -17.92
C LYS A 181 9.34 -17.06 -16.55
N GLY A 182 8.51 -17.52 -15.62
CA GLY A 182 8.94 -17.84 -14.25
C GLY A 182 9.30 -16.62 -13.41
N LEU A 183 8.82 -15.42 -13.78
CA LEU A 183 9.10 -14.17 -13.07
C LEU A 183 8.18 -14.02 -11.87
N GLY A 184 8.75 -13.72 -10.71
CA GLY A 184 7.97 -13.59 -9.48
C GLY A 184 8.69 -12.81 -8.39
N LEU A 185 7.91 -12.23 -7.47
CA LEU A 185 8.40 -11.52 -6.30
C LEU A 185 7.65 -12.00 -5.04
N GLY A 186 8.18 -11.70 -3.86
CA GLY A 186 7.43 -11.85 -2.61
C GLY A 186 6.09 -11.11 -2.67
N SER A 187 5.05 -11.67 -2.05
CA SER A 187 3.65 -11.32 -2.29
C SER A 187 3.33 -9.84 -2.18
N GLU A 188 3.82 -9.18 -1.14
CA GLU A 188 3.56 -7.76 -0.86
C GLU A 188 4.33 -6.82 -1.79
N MET A 189 5.28 -7.36 -2.58
CA MET A 189 5.96 -6.64 -3.65
C MET A 189 5.27 -6.80 -5.01
N SER A 190 4.59 -7.93 -5.25
CA SER A 190 4.19 -8.33 -6.61
C SER A 190 3.24 -7.33 -7.28
N PRO A 191 2.06 -6.96 -6.72
CA PRO A 191 1.14 -6.08 -7.44
C PRO A 191 1.70 -4.69 -7.73
N THR A 192 2.31 -4.07 -6.73
CA THR A 192 2.90 -2.72 -6.85
C THR A 192 4.10 -2.70 -7.80
N SER A 193 4.91 -3.76 -7.82
CA SER A 193 6.04 -3.86 -8.76
C SER A 193 5.59 -4.09 -10.19
N TRP A 194 4.56 -4.92 -10.43
CA TRP A 194 3.99 -5.05 -11.78
C TRP A 194 3.33 -3.76 -12.24
N ALA A 195 2.68 -3.02 -11.35
CA ALA A 195 2.16 -1.70 -11.70
C ALA A 195 3.29 -0.75 -12.10
N LEU A 196 4.42 -0.77 -11.39
CA LEU A 196 5.62 -0.02 -11.75
C LEU A 196 6.17 -0.44 -13.12
N TYR A 197 6.30 -1.74 -13.37
CA TYR A 197 6.84 -2.27 -14.62
C TYR A 197 6.04 -1.82 -15.83
N TYR A 198 4.72 -1.91 -15.75
CA TYR A 198 3.82 -1.61 -16.85
C TYR A 198 3.29 -0.17 -16.85
N GLY A 199 3.77 0.69 -15.95
CA GLY A 199 3.34 2.10 -15.84
C GLY A 199 1.86 2.26 -15.46
N LEU A 200 1.29 1.27 -14.79
CA LEU A 200 -0.09 1.26 -14.33
C LEU A 200 -0.25 2.14 -13.08
N LYS A 201 -1.47 2.63 -12.86
CA LYS A 201 -1.73 3.56 -11.75
C LYS A 201 -1.84 2.78 -10.45
N SER A 202 -0.92 3.02 -9.52
CA SER A 202 -0.90 2.41 -8.20
C SER A 202 -1.10 3.50 -7.15
N VAL A 203 -2.09 3.35 -6.27
CA VAL A 203 -2.44 4.37 -5.27
C VAL A 203 -2.46 3.75 -3.89
N GLN A 204 -1.81 4.42 -2.93
CA GLN A 204 -1.99 4.14 -1.52
C GLN A 204 -3.15 4.97 -0.97
N ILE A 205 -4.03 4.33 -0.19
CA ILE A 205 -5.08 5.02 0.55
C ILE A 205 -4.52 5.41 1.93
N PRO A 206 -4.51 6.70 2.29
CA PRO A 206 -4.12 7.16 3.63
C PRO A 206 -5.24 6.89 4.63
N GLN A 207 -5.57 5.61 4.81
CA GLN A 207 -6.58 5.17 5.76
C GLN A 207 -6.15 5.50 7.19
N THR A 208 -7.11 5.75 8.07
CA THR A 208 -6.79 6.18 9.43
C THR A 208 -6.24 5.03 10.27
N VAL A 209 -4.95 5.12 10.60
CA VAL A 209 -4.26 4.18 11.47
C VAL A 209 -4.08 4.79 12.85
N TYR A 210 -4.53 4.08 13.88
CA TYR A 210 -4.40 4.50 15.28
C TYR A 210 -3.29 3.72 15.98
N HIS A 211 -2.71 4.30 17.02
CA HIS A 211 -1.66 3.68 17.82
C HIS A 211 -2.14 3.42 19.24
N ALA A 212 -1.63 2.36 19.87
CA ALA A 212 -1.92 2.02 21.26
C ALA A 212 -1.39 3.07 22.24
N GLN A 213 -0.28 3.73 21.90
CA GLN A 213 0.29 4.83 22.66
C GLN A 213 0.09 6.18 21.97
N ARG A 214 0.14 7.24 22.77
CA ARG A 214 0.21 8.62 22.27
C ARG A 214 1.62 8.90 21.76
N TRP A 215 1.69 9.49 20.56
CA TRP A 215 2.93 9.94 19.95
C TRP A 215 3.02 11.47 19.97
N ASP A 216 4.25 11.98 20.05
CA ASP A 216 4.56 13.30 19.53
C ASP A 216 4.49 13.22 17.98
N PRO A 217 3.69 14.07 17.30
CA PRO A 217 3.50 13.95 15.86
C PRO A 217 4.78 14.08 15.04
N GLU A 218 5.68 14.98 15.42
CA GLU A 218 6.94 15.23 14.71
C GLU A 218 7.89 14.04 14.86
N GLU A 219 7.99 13.49 16.08
CA GLU A 219 8.78 12.29 16.32
C GLU A 219 8.25 11.06 15.56
N LEU A 220 6.92 10.89 15.51
CA LEU A 220 6.31 9.83 14.72
C LEU A 220 6.60 10.03 13.24
N ASN A 221 6.47 11.24 12.72
CA ASN A 221 6.76 11.55 11.32
C ASN A 221 8.21 11.25 10.96
N ARG A 222 9.16 11.74 11.77
CA ARG A 222 10.60 11.52 11.59
C ARG A 222 10.96 10.03 11.51
N ARG A 223 10.28 9.18 12.28
CA ARG A 223 10.54 7.74 12.33
C ARG A 223 9.76 6.94 11.29
N ALA A 224 8.52 7.33 10.97
CA ALA A 224 7.67 6.61 10.03
C ALA A 224 8.00 6.95 8.56
N ASN A 225 8.37 8.21 8.32
CA ASN A 225 8.67 8.79 7.01
C ASN A 225 10.16 9.16 6.91
N SER A 226 11.04 8.30 7.42
CA SER A 226 12.49 8.45 7.26
C SER A 226 12.93 8.35 5.79
N GLY A 227 14.08 8.94 5.47
CA GLY A 227 14.63 8.99 4.12
C GLY A 227 14.56 10.38 3.49
N GLU A 228 15.31 10.55 2.41
CA GLU A 228 15.30 11.77 1.60
C GLU A 228 14.08 11.80 0.66
N PRO A 229 13.66 12.97 0.17
CA PRO A 229 12.63 13.07 -0.87
C PRO A 229 12.91 12.12 -2.06
N GLY A 230 11.87 11.41 -2.49
CA GLY A 230 11.98 10.35 -3.52
C GLY A 230 12.34 8.96 -2.98
N ALA A 231 12.84 8.87 -1.75
CA ALA A 231 13.25 7.63 -1.08
C ALA A 231 12.65 7.48 0.33
N ILE A 232 11.49 8.09 0.58
CA ILE A 232 10.79 8.02 1.86
C ILE A 232 10.35 6.58 2.15
N SER A 233 10.47 6.21 3.43
CA SER A 233 10.32 4.84 3.92
C SER A 233 11.19 3.84 3.15
N ALA A 234 12.30 4.26 2.53
CA ALA A 234 13.32 3.38 1.96
C ALA A 234 14.65 3.55 2.73
N GLY A 235 15.68 2.80 2.33
CA GLY A 235 16.97 2.83 3.03
C GLY A 235 16.99 2.07 4.36
N GLY A 236 18.14 2.08 5.02
CA GLY A 236 18.39 1.24 6.21
C GLY A 236 17.59 1.67 7.43
N ASP A 237 17.29 2.95 7.57
CA ASP A 237 16.52 3.58 8.64
C ASP A 237 15.01 3.64 8.33
N SER A 238 14.56 3.01 7.25
CA SER A 238 13.16 2.85 6.90
C SER A 238 12.34 2.26 8.05
N ILE A 239 11.11 2.73 8.20
CA ILE A 239 10.10 2.10 9.09
C ILE A 239 9.93 0.58 8.80
N TRP A 240 10.22 0.14 7.57
CA TRP A 240 10.12 -1.27 7.15
C TRP A 240 11.35 -2.12 7.51
N THR A 241 12.38 -1.51 8.10
CA THR A 241 13.41 -2.22 8.87
C THR A 241 12.80 -2.63 10.22
N TRP A 242 12.05 -3.73 10.19
CA TRP A 242 11.09 -4.11 11.24
C TRP A 242 11.67 -4.12 12.66
N ASP A 243 12.89 -4.62 12.82
CA ASP A 243 13.59 -4.70 14.09
C ASP A 243 13.86 -3.34 14.76
N MET A 244 13.75 -2.24 14.02
CA MET A 244 13.95 -0.87 14.52
C MET A 244 12.67 -0.12 14.90
N HIS A 245 11.50 -0.58 14.46
CA HIS A 245 10.24 0.18 14.56
C HIS A 245 9.06 -0.65 15.11
N HIS A 246 9.33 -1.74 15.82
CA HIS A 246 8.27 -2.58 16.43
C HIS A 246 7.34 -1.79 17.37
N ASP A 247 7.86 -0.80 18.07
CA ASP A 247 7.08 0.07 18.96
C ASP A 247 6.03 0.90 18.20
N ILE A 248 6.25 1.20 16.91
CA ILE A 248 5.28 1.82 16.02
C ILE A 248 4.43 0.72 15.35
N LEU A 249 5.09 -0.19 14.62
CA LEU A 249 4.42 -1.16 13.75
C LEU A 249 3.54 -2.17 14.50
N LYS A 250 3.99 -2.71 15.63
CA LYS A 250 3.20 -3.70 16.38
C LYS A 250 2.11 -3.06 17.25
N ASN A 251 2.15 -1.75 17.42
CA ASN A 251 1.16 -1.03 18.23
C ASN A 251 0.15 -0.24 17.40
N MET A 252 0.20 -0.34 16.07
CA MET A 252 -0.78 0.29 15.20
C MET A 252 -1.99 -0.60 14.92
N THR A 253 -3.14 -0.02 14.57
CA THR A 253 -4.37 -0.78 14.31
C THR A 253 -4.38 -1.60 13.02
N TYR A 254 -3.34 -1.50 12.20
CA TYR A 254 -3.26 -2.16 10.90
C TYR A 254 -1.84 -2.66 10.60
N MET A 255 -1.48 -3.80 11.17
CA MET A 255 -0.21 -4.49 10.91
C MET A 255 -0.31 -5.96 11.34
N PHE A 256 0.16 -6.91 10.54
CA PHE A 256 -0.04 -8.37 10.72
C PHE A 256 0.33 -8.95 12.10
N ASP A 257 1.22 -8.29 12.84
CA ASP A 257 1.69 -8.70 14.18
C ASP A 257 1.29 -7.70 15.28
N SER A 258 0.24 -6.91 15.04
CA SER A 258 -0.32 -6.05 16.08
C SER A 258 -1.32 -6.78 16.96
N GLU A 259 -1.16 -6.64 18.28
CA GLU A 259 -2.17 -7.07 19.25
C GLU A 259 -3.25 -6.00 19.51
N TYR A 260 -2.97 -4.73 19.18
CA TYR A 260 -3.83 -3.61 19.53
C TYR A 260 -5.16 -3.65 18.80
N SER A 261 -5.13 -3.93 17.49
CA SER A 261 -6.33 -4.06 16.65
C SER A 261 -7.30 -5.10 17.18
N GLY A 262 -6.81 -6.30 17.52
CA GLY A 262 -7.62 -7.37 18.12
C GLY A 262 -8.19 -7.00 19.49
N ARG A 263 -7.39 -6.37 20.37
CA ARG A 263 -7.86 -5.89 21.68
C ARG A 263 -8.97 -4.84 21.54
N LEU A 264 -8.76 -3.86 20.67
CA LEU A 264 -9.70 -2.78 20.39
C LEU A 264 -11.02 -3.32 19.81
N TYR A 265 -10.94 -4.26 18.86
CA TYR A 265 -12.14 -4.88 18.28
C TYR A 265 -12.94 -5.68 19.32
N ARG A 266 -12.27 -6.45 20.19
CA ARG A 266 -12.95 -7.19 21.26
C ARG A 266 -13.59 -6.25 22.27
N ALA A 267 -12.93 -5.16 22.64
CA ALA A 267 -13.50 -4.12 23.50
C ALA A 267 -14.75 -3.49 22.88
N TRP A 268 -14.74 -3.23 21.57
CA TRP A 268 -15.91 -2.74 20.82
C TRP A 268 -17.08 -3.73 20.81
N LEU A 269 -16.80 -5.04 20.75
CA LEU A 269 -17.83 -6.09 20.90
C LEU A 269 -18.31 -6.30 22.34
N GLY A 270 -17.75 -5.59 23.33
CA GLY A 270 -18.08 -5.76 24.75
C GLY A 270 -17.30 -6.88 25.47
N ASN A 271 -16.29 -7.45 24.82
CA ASN A 271 -15.49 -8.60 25.29
C ASN A 271 -14.03 -8.22 25.65
N GLY A 272 -13.75 -6.95 25.93
CA GLY A 272 -12.42 -6.48 26.32
C GLY A 272 -12.01 -6.97 27.71
N ASP A 273 -10.70 -7.12 27.94
CA ASP A 273 -10.18 -7.52 29.25
C ASP A 273 -10.69 -6.55 30.31
N VAL A 274 -11.42 -7.11 31.26
CA VAL A 274 -12.50 -6.41 31.94
C VAL A 274 -11.93 -5.38 32.92
N ASP A 275 -10.64 -5.43 33.27
CA ASP A 275 -10.06 -4.59 34.33
C ASP A 275 -9.48 -3.25 33.86
N GLU A 276 -9.07 -3.11 32.59
CA GLU A 276 -8.52 -1.86 32.05
C GLU A 276 -9.64 -0.87 31.63
N TRP A 277 -10.75 -1.40 31.12
CA TRP A 277 -11.87 -0.63 30.56
C TRP A 277 -13.09 -0.49 31.48
N LYS A 278 -13.09 -1.16 32.65
CA LYS A 278 -14.19 -1.16 33.63
C LYS A 278 -14.49 0.19 34.27
N ARG A 279 -13.57 1.15 34.21
CA ARG A 279 -13.67 2.29 35.14
C ARG A 279 -14.75 3.31 34.80
N ASP A 280 -15.15 3.52 33.54
CA ASP A 280 -16.22 4.51 33.28
C ASP A 280 -17.10 4.34 32.03
N ASN A 281 -16.88 3.39 31.09
CA ASN A 281 -17.81 3.20 29.96
C ASN A 281 -17.80 1.77 29.42
N ARG A 282 -18.92 1.05 29.60
CA ARG A 282 -19.09 -0.36 29.18
C ARG A 282 -19.16 -0.58 27.66
N LEU A 283 -19.22 0.49 26.87
CA LEU A 283 -19.32 0.44 25.41
C LEU A 283 -18.30 1.41 24.83
N VAL A 284 -17.32 0.88 24.10
CA VAL A 284 -16.38 1.69 23.34
C VAL A 284 -17.04 2.07 22.03
N CYS A 285 -17.26 3.36 21.77
CA CYS A 285 -17.66 3.84 20.45
C CYS A 285 -16.41 4.03 19.60
N LEU A 286 -16.29 3.25 18.52
CA LEU A 286 -15.21 3.40 17.55
C LEU A 286 -15.69 4.11 16.29
N PRO A 287 -14.88 4.97 15.67
CA PRO A 287 -15.12 5.41 14.31
C PRO A 287 -15.01 4.22 13.33
N PRO A 288 -15.35 4.42 12.05
CA PRO A 288 -15.05 3.43 11.01
C PRO A 288 -13.53 3.21 10.89
N MET A 289 -13.08 1.99 11.17
CA MET A 289 -11.66 1.64 11.27
C MET A 289 -11.42 0.31 10.57
N LEU A 290 -10.41 0.26 9.69
CA LEU A 290 -9.89 -0.99 9.14
C LEU A 290 -8.83 -1.54 10.09
N LEU A 291 -9.11 -2.72 10.64
CA LEU A 291 -8.37 -3.34 11.73
C LEU A 291 -7.68 -4.62 11.24
N LEU A 292 -6.40 -4.76 11.54
CA LEU A 292 -5.62 -5.96 11.24
C LEU A 292 -4.49 -6.17 12.26
N PRO A 293 -4.26 -7.41 12.74
CA PRO A 293 -5.14 -8.56 12.66
C PRO A 293 -6.18 -8.59 13.78
N VAL A 294 -7.31 -9.23 13.54
CA VAL A 294 -8.26 -9.63 14.56
C VAL A 294 -8.37 -11.15 14.57
N LYS A 295 -7.50 -11.76 15.36
CA LYS A 295 -7.47 -13.21 15.59
C LYS A 295 -8.30 -13.56 16.83
N ASN A 296 -8.81 -14.79 16.87
CA ASN A 296 -9.59 -15.35 17.98
C ASN A 296 -10.78 -14.45 18.38
N THR A 297 -11.80 -14.45 17.51
CA THR A 297 -13.06 -13.72 17.73
C THR A 297 -14.12 -14.57 18.44
N MET A 298 -13.84 -15.84 18.71
CA MET A 298 -14.74 -16.72 19.46
C MET A 298 -14.55 -16.50 20.97
N VAL A 299 -15.70 -16.45 21.65
CA VAL A 299 -15.87 -16.48 23.11
C VAL A 299 -15.45 -17.85 23.65
#